data_AF-A0A535J9W8-F1
#
_entry.id   AF-A0A535J9W8-F1
#
_cell.length_a   1.000
_cell.length_b   1.000
_cell.length_c   1.000
_cell.angle_alpha   90.00
_cell.angle_beta   90.00
_cell.angle_gamma   90.00
#
_symmetry.space_group_name_H-M   'P 1'
#
loop_
_entity.id
_entity.type
_entity.pdbx_description
1 polymer ?
#
loop_
_entity_poly.entity_id
_entity_poly.type
_entity_poly.pdbx_seq_one_letter_code
_entity_poly.pdbx_strand_id
1 'polypeptide(L)'
;MREMDVRYYIVAAGMILLSGYACVLLPRLWRHQNTSLDHPPAWWPGDLSSWRGFVRTLPLAVLFCWLLTFFIVVGPFIPEQPRDAFGFIRPAWYSAPLAIAPVVAIPLWISIYLFNRPRFLVPPHLREDRGVLG
;
A
#
# COMPACT_ATOMS: atom_id res chain seq x y z
N MET A 1 -17.04 -18.23 -18.55
CA MET A 1 -15.73 -17.60 -18.23
C MET A 1 -15.62 -16.34 -19.08
N ARG A 2 -15.45 -15.16 -18.48
CA ARG A 2 -15.24 -13.92 -19.23
C ARG A 2 -13.86 -14.01 -19.88
N GLU A 3 -13.76 -13.78 -21.19
CA GLU A 3 -12.44 -13.68 -21.83
C GLU A 3 -11.72 -12.46 -21.22
N MET A 4 -10.59 -12.71 -20.58
CA MET A 4 -9.76 -11.66 -19.98
C MET A 4 -8.59 -11.39 -20.92
N ASP A 5 -8.31 -10.10 -21.14
CA ASP A 5 -7.18 -9.65 -21.96
C ASP A 5 -5.84 -10.12 -21.35
N VAL A 6 -4.86 -10.50 -22.18
CA VAL A 6 -3.48 -10.82 -21.76
C VAL A 6 -2.89 -9.74 -20.86
N ARG A 7 -3.23 -8.46 -21.11
CA ARG A 7 -2.81 -7.30 -20.31
C ARG A 7 -3.25 -7.42 -18.85
N TYR A 8 -4.47 -7.92 -18.61
CA TYR A 8 -4.97 -8.13 -17.26
C TYR A 8 -4.13 -9.15 -16.50
N TYR A 9 -3.79 -10.28 -17.13
CA TYR A 9 -2.96 -11.31 -16.50
C TYR A 9 -1.55 -10.80 -16.17
N ILE A 10 -0.95 -10.00 -17.06
CA ILE A 10 0.35 -9.37 -16.81
C ILE A 10 0.28 -8.45 -15.58
N VAL A 11 -0.74 -7.60 -15.50
CA VAL A 11 -0.93 -6.70 -14.34
C VAL A 11 -1.19 -7.49 -13.07
N ALA A 12 -2.07 -8.50 -13.11
CA ALA A 12 -2.37 -9.34 -11.95
C ALA A 12 -1.13 -10.08 -11.45
N ALA A 13 -0.36 -10.71 -12.34
CA ALA A 13 0.88 -11.39 -12.00
C ALA A 13 1.91 -10.44 -11.39
N GLY A 14 2.10 -9.24 -11.99
CA GLY A 14 2.98 -8.22 -11.45
C GLY A 14 2.59 -7.78 -10.03
N MET A 15 1.30 -7.55 -9.79
CA MET A 15 0.79 -7.16 -8.47
C MET A 15 0.92 -8.27 -7.42
N ILE A 16 0.70 -9.52 -7.81
CA ILE A 16 0.93 -10.68 -6.94
C ILE A 16 2.41 -10.78 -6.56
N LEU A 17 3.32 -10.68 -7.53
CA LEU A 17 4.76 -10.73 -7.29
C LEU A 17 5.22 -9.58 -6.38
N LEU A 18 4.74 -8.36 -6.64
CA LEU A 18 5.03 -7.18 -5.83
C LEU A 18 4.53 -7.34 -4.39
N SER A 19 3.30 -7.82 -4.21
CA SER A 19 2.70 -8.04 -2.88
C SER A 19 3.39 -9.19 -2.12
N GLY A 20 3.76 -10.25 -2.83
CA GLY A 20 4.55 -11.35 -2.29
C GLY A 20 5.92 -10.89 -1.83
N TYR A 21 6.62 -10.08 -2.63
CA TYR A 21 7.88 -9.46 -2.24
C TYR A 21 7.72 -8.55 -1.02
N ALA A 22 6.65 -7.74 -0.99
CA ALA A 22 6.32 -6.89 0.14
C ALA A 22 6.10 -7.67 1.45
N CYS A 23 5.51 -8.88 1.40
CA CYS A 23 5.39 -9.79 2.55
C CYS A 23 6.74 -10.28 3.07
N VAL A 24 7.75 -10.42 2.22
CA VAL A 24 9.11 -10.78 2.64
C VAL A 24 9.84 -9.57 3.22
N LEU A 25 9.64 -8.40 2.61
CA LEU A 25 10.31 -7.16 3.01
C LEU A 25 9.78 -6.62 4.34
N LEU A 26 8.47 -6.66 4.58
CA LEU A 26 7.84 -6.02 5.73
C LEU A 26 8.36 -6.55 7.08
N PRO A 27 8.45 -7.87 7.33
CA PRO A 27 9.03 -8.38 8.58
C PRO A 27 10.51 -8.02 8.75
N ARG A 28 11.28 -8.00 7.65
CA ARG A 28 12.69 -7.62 7.66
C ARG A 28 12.87 -6.15 8.02
N LEU A 29 12.04 -5.27 7.44
CA LEU A 29 11.96 -3.86 7.83
C LEU A 29 11.57 -3.75 9.31
N TRP A 30 10.51 -4.44 9.74
CA TRP A 30 10.00 -4.35 11.11
C TRP A 30 11.03 -4.74 12.17
N ARG A 31 11.87 -5.74 11.86
CA ARG A 31 12.95 -6.24 12.71
C ARG A 31 14.30 -5.55 12.48
N HIS A 32 14.36 -4.52 11.63
CA HIS A 32 15.59 -3.83 11.27
C HIS A 32 16.71 -4.78 10.77
N GLN A 33 16.34 -5.76 9.95
CA GLN A 33 17.28 -6.73 9.38
C GLN A 33 17.85 -6.29 8.01
N ASN A 34 17.37 -5.16 7.49
CA ASN A 34 17.80 -4.64 6.20
C ASN A 34 18.31 -3.20 6.36
N THR A 35 19.63 -3.04 6.32
CA THR A 35 20.31 -1.75 6.41
C THR A 35 20.26 -0.95 5.11
N SER A 36 19.77 -1.54 4.01
CA SER A 36 19.66 -0.86 2.71
C SER A 36 18.70 0.35 2.75
N LEU A 37 17.89 0.47 3.80
CA LEU A 37 16.92 1.56 3.98
C LEU A 37 17.40 2.62 4.98
N ASP A 38 18.60 2.49 5.55
CA ASP A 38 19.12 3.43 6.54
C ASP A 38 19.57 4.76 5.90
N HIS A 39 19.91 4.72 4.62
CA HIS A 39 20.36 5.86 3.84
C HIS A 39 19.51 6.06 2.59
N PRO A 40 19.22 7.32 2.22
CA PRO A 40 18.53 7.61 0.97
C PRO A 40 19.39 7.17 -0.22
N PRO A 41 18.79 6.58 -1.27
CA PRO A 41 19.49 6.36 -2.52
C PRO A 41 19.81 7.70 -3.19
N ALA A 42 20.83 7.72 -4.06
CA ALA A 42 21.32 8.95 -4.69
C ALA A 42 20.27 9.69 -5.55
N TRP A 43 19.23 9.00 -6.01
CA TRP A 43 18.14 9.59 -6.78
C TRP A 43 17.03 10.20 -5.91
N TRP A 44 17.08 10.03 -4.58
CA TRP A 44 16.06 10.56 -3.69
C TRP A 44 16.15 12.10 -3.64
N PRO A 45 15.05 12.83 -3.90
CA PRO A 45 15.10 14.29 -4.02
C PRO A 45 15.14 15.02 -2.66
N GLY A 46 14.90 14.32 -1.55
CA GLY A 46 14.84 14.92 -0.22
C GLY A 46 16.08 14.62 0.65
N ASP A 47 16.04 15.10 1.89
CA ASP A 47 17.09 14.85 2.88
C ASP A 47 16.90 13.50 3.63
N LEU A 48 17.80 13.21 4.57
CA LEU A 48 17.71 12.01 5.40
C LEU A 48 16.39 11.95 6.22
N SER A 49 15.88 13.10 6.67
CA SER A 49 14.63 13.18 7.44
C SER A 49 13.44 12.74 6.60
N SER A 50 13.32 13.26 5.37
CA SER A 50 12.29 12.90 4.40
C SER A 50 12.34 11.41 4.04
N TRP A 51 13.54 10.86 3.87
CA TRP A 51 13.73 9.44 3.59
C TRP A 51 13.26 8.56 4.74
N ARG A 52 13.64 8.88 5.98
CA ARG A 52 13.13 8.16 7.16
C ARG A 52 11.61 8.26 7.26
N GLY A 53 11.05 9.45 7.00
CA GLY A 53 9.61 9.66 6.89
C GLY A 53 8.97 8.68 5.88
N PHE A 54 9.54 8.57 4.68
CA PHE A 54 9.09 7.61 3.67
C PHE A 54 9.20 6.16 4.15
N VAL A 55 10.34 5.74 4.71
CA VAL A 55 10.55 4.37 5.22
C VAL A 55 9.51 3.99 6.28
N ARG A 56 9.14 4.91 7.16
CA ARG A 56 8.09 4.69 8.18
C ARG A 56 6.71 4.44 7.57
N THR A 57 6.45 4.96 6.38
CA THR A 57 5.17 4.75 5.66
C THR A 57 5.10 3.45 4.88
N LEU A 58 6.22 2.72 4.72
CA LEU A 58 6.26 1.46 3.96
C LEU A 58 5.25 0.41 4.45
N PRO A 59 5.05 0.17 5.76
CA PRO A 59 4.02 -0.76 6.21
C PRO A 59 2.61 -0.43 5.69
N LEU A 60 2.25 0.85 5.66
CA LEU A 60 0.98 1.30 5.12
C LEU A 60 0.90 1.10 3.59
N ALA A 61 2.00 1.37 2.88
CA ALA A 61 2.09 1.11 1.44
C ALA A 61 1.96 -0.38 1.10
N VAL A 62 2.56 -1.27 1.90
CA VAL A 62 2.42 -2.73 1.75
C VAL A 62 0.98 -3.17 1.94
N LEU A 63 0.28 -2.67 2.97
CA LEU A 63 -1.14 -2.96 3.19
C LEU A 63 -2.00 -2.51 2.01
N PHE A 64 -1.74 -1.31 1.48
CA PHE A 64 -2.47 -0.79 0.33
C PHE A 64 -2.19 -1.59 -0.94
N CYS A 65 -0.94 -2.03 -1.16
CA CYS A 65 -0.57 -2.90 -2.27
C CYS A 65 -1.33 -4.24 -2.22
N TRP A 66 -1.42 -4.86 -1.03
CA TRP A 66 -2.21 -6.08 -0.82
C TRP A 66 -3.69 -5.88 -1.11
N LEU A 67 -4.25 -4.75 -0.67
CA LEU A 67 -5.63 -4.41 -0.96
C LEU A 67 -5.83 -4.33 -2.48
N LEU A 68 -5.02 -3.55 -3.20
CA LEU A 68 -5.12 -3.45 -4.67
C LEU A 68 -4.97 -4.80 -5.36
N THR A 69 -4.06 -5.66 -4.91
CA THR A 69 -3.89 -7.02 -5.45
C THR A 69 -5.15 -7.85 -5.27
N PHE A 70 -5.77 -7.82 -4.08
CA PHE A 70 -7.05 -8.49 -3.85
C PHE A 70 -8.12 -8.03 -4.84
N PHE A 71 -8.23 -6.71 -5.07
CA PHE A 71 -9.17 -6.15 -6.03
C PHE A 71 -8.88 -6.56 -7.47
N ILE A 72 -7.62 -6.54 -7.87
CA ILE A 72 -7.26 -6.91 -9.24
C ILE A 72 -7.54 -8.40 -9.46
N VAL A 73 -7.12 -9.27 -8.54
CA VAL A 73 -7.19 -10.73 -8.69
C VAL A 73 -8.60 -11.27 -8.48
N VAL A 74 -9.29 -10.87 -7.41
CA VAL A 74 -10.62 -11.42 -7.07
C VAL A 74 -11.72 -10.77 -7.89
N GLY A 75 -11.51 -9.53 -8.32
CA GLY A 75 -12.52 -8.71 -8.97
C GLY A 75 -13.27 -9.34 -10.14
N PRO A 76 -12.60 -9.97 -11.11
CA PRO A 76 -13.28 -10.61 -12.26
C PRO A 76 -14.13 -11.83 -11.89
N PHE A 77 -13.90 -12.42 -10.72
CA PHE A 77 -14.66 -13.59 -10.24
C PHE A 77 -15.92 -13.19 -9.48
N ILE A 78 -16.10 -11.91 -9.18
CA ILE A 78 -17.29 -11.41 -8.50
C ILE A 78 -18.38 -11.15 -9.54
N PRO A 79 -19.55 -11.80 -9.42
CA PRO A 79 -20.66 -11.57 -10.31
C PRO A 79 -21.07 -10.09 -10.29
N GLU A 80 -21.20 -9.51 -11.48
CA GLU A 80 -21.81 -8.20 -11.63
C GLU A 80 -23.31 -8.33 -11.33
N GLN A 81 -23.83 -7.48 -10.46
CA GLN A 81 -25.26 -7.39 -10.26
C GLN A 81 -25.84 -6.50 -11.37
N PRO A 82 -26.93 -6.91 -12.03
CA PRO A 82 -27.65 -6.01 -12.92
C PRO A 82 -28.12 -4.81 -12.09
N ARG A 83 -27.88 -3.59 -12.59
CA ARG A 83 -28.45 -2.38 -12.00
C ARG A 83 -28.96 -1.42 -13.05
N ASP A 84 -30.07 -0.83 -12.70
CA ASP A 84 -30.86 0.15 -13.43
C ASP A 84 -30.05 1.43 -13.72
N ALA A 85 -30.44 2.12 -14.81
CA ALA A 85 -30.07 3.46 -15.30
C ALA A 85 -28.59 3.95 -15.35
N PHE A 86 -27.69 3.48 -14.48
CA PHE A 86 -26.32 4.02 -14.29
C PHE A 86 -25.19 2.98 -14.47
N GLY A 87 -25.50 1.78 -14.96
CA GLY A 87 -24.51 0.76 -15.34
C GLY A 87 -24.27 -0.34 -14.29
N PHE A 88 -23.34 -1.25 -14.61
CA PHE A 88 -22.99 -2.40 -13.77
C PHE A 88 -22.31 -1.95 -12.48
N ILE A 89 -22.85 -2.34 -11.33
CA ILE A 89 -22.28 -2.02 -10.01
C ILE A 89 -21.82 -3.32 -9.35
N ARG A 90 -20.54 -3.35 -8.94
CA ARG A 90 -20.02 -4.43 -8.10
C ARG A 90 -20.60 -4.31 -6.69
N PRO A 91 -20.84 -5.43 -5.98
CA PRO A 91 -21.38 -5.42 -4.63
C PRO A 91 -20.67 -4.42 -3.71
N ALA A 92 -21.42 -3.73 -2.84
CA ALA A 92 -20.88 -2.67 -1.99
C ALA A 92 -19.75 -3.17 -1.06
N TRP A 93 -19.84 -4.40 -0.56
CA TRP A 93 -18.78 -5.02 0.25
C TRP A 93 -17.45 -5.11 -0.49
N TYR A 94 -17.51 -5.20 -1.81
CA TYR A 94 -16.34 -5.20 -2.66
C TYR A 94 -15.94 -3.76 -3.00
N SER A 95 -16.81 -2.93 -3.58
CA SER A 95 -16.40 -1.60 -4.07
C SER A 95 -16.11 -0.57 -2.98
N ALA A 96 -16.76 -0.64 -1.82
CA ALA A 96 -16.60 0.37 -0.76
C ALA A 96 -15.18 0.44 -0.16
N PRO A 97 -14.49 -0.68 0.16
CA PRO A 97 -13.11 -0.62 0.63
C PRO A 97 -12.16 0.10 -0.34
N LEU A 98 -12.35 -0.02 -1.67
CA LEU A 98 -11.52 0.67 -2.65
C LEU A 98 -11.71 2.20 -2.61
N ALA A 99 -12.94 2.66 -2.35
CA ALA A 99 -13.23 4.08 -2.19
C ALA A 99 -12.77 4.64 -0.83
N ILE A 100 -12.94 3.85 0.24
CA ILE A 100 -12.59 4.25 1.61
C ILE A 100 -11.08 4.23 1.84
N ALA A 101 -10.37 3.25 1.28
CA ALA A 101 -8.94 3.06 1.50
C ALA A 101 -8.08 4.31 1.20
N PRO A 102 -8.19 5.02 0.06
CA PRO A 102 -7.42 6.23 -0.16
C PRO A 102 -7.80 7.36 0.81
N VAL A 103 -9.08 7.49 1.17
CA VAL A 103 -9.57 8.50 2.13
C VAL A 103 -8.93 8.30 3.51
N VAL A 104 -8.65 7.06 3.90
CA VAL A 104 -7.99 6.74 5.18
C VAL A 104 -6.47 6.70 5.05
N ALA A 105 -5.95 6.09 3.98
CA ALA A 105 -4.53 5.86 3.78
C ALA A 105 -3.76 7.15 3.52
N ILE A 106 -4.31 8.11 2.78
CA ILE A 106 -3.61 9.38 2.49
C ILE A 106 -3.38 10.20 3.77
N PRO A 107 -4.40 10.48 4.61
CA PRO A 107 -4.18 11.15 5.88
C PRO A 107 -3.24 10.39 6.82
N LEU A 108 -3.33 9.05 6.88
CA LEU A 108 -2.41 8.24 7.67
C LEU A 108 -0.97 8.33 7.14
N TRP A 109 -0.79 8.29 5.82
CA TRP A 109 0.52 8.42 5.18
C TRP A 109 1.14 9.77 5.52
N ILE A 110 0.38 10.86 5.35
CA ILE A 110 0.80 12.23 5.71
C ILE A 110 1.13 12.31 7.20
N SER A 111 0.28 11.75 8.06
CA SER A 111 0.46 11.80 9.51
C SER A 111 1.71 11.03 9.99
N ILE A 112 1.96 9.85 9.42
CA ILE A 112 3.16 9.05 9.72
C ILE A 112 4.41 9.77 9.19
N TYR A 113 4.34 10.28 7.96
CA TYR A 113 5.46 10.96 7.31
C TYR A 113 5.85 12.24 8.06
N LEU A 114 4.89 13.12 8.34
CA LEU A 114 5.15 14.43 8.95
C LEU A 114 5.32 14.36 10.47
N PHE A 115 4.55 13.53 11.16
CA PHE A 115 4.42 13.56 12.63
C PHE A 115 4.80 12.25 13.34
N ASN A 116 5.18 11.21 12.60
CA ASN A 116 5.49 9.87 13.15
C ASN A 116 4.31 9.28 13.97
N ARG A 117 3.07 9.50 13.51
CA ARG A 117 1.85 8.99 14.15
C ARG A 117 0.87 8.35 13.14
N PRO A 118 0.15 7.28 13.52
CA PRO A 118 0.17 6.62 14.82
C PRO A 118 1.34 5.62 14.97
N ARG A 119 1.92 5.55 16.18
CA ARG A 119 3.17 4.79 16.44
C ARG A 119 3.05 3.28 16.23
N PHE A 120 1.85 2.71 16.31
CA PHE A 120 1.66 1.28 16.08
C PHE A 120 1.86 0.86 14.62
N LEU A 121 1.70 1.79 13.66
CA LEU A 121 1.96 1.56 12.23
C LEU A 121 3.43 1.77 11.86
N VAL A 122 4.25 2.28 12.79
CA VAL A 122 5.64 2.62 12.57
C VAL A 122 6.53 1.47 13.03
N PRO A 123 7.56 1.07 12.24
CA PRO A 123 8.53 0.07 12.64
C PRO A 123 9.16 0.41 14.01
N PRO A 124 9.31 -0.55 14.95
CA PRO A 124 9.74 -0.30 16.32
C PRO A 124 11.01 0.56 16.45
N HIS A 125 12.01 0.29 15.61
CA HIS A 125 13.30 0.99 15.62
C HIS A 125 13.24 2.46 15.13
N LEU A 126 12.12 2.90 14.56
CA LEU A 126 11.90 4.27 14.05
C LEU A 126 10.87 5.07 14.87
N ARG A 127 10.35 4.50 15.97
CA ARG A 127 9.27 5.13 16.77
C ARG A 127 9.73 6.32 17.61
N GLU A 128 11.00 6.32 18.00
CA GLU A 128 11.60 7.40 18.81
C GLU A 128 12.13 8.55 17.95
N ASP A 129 12.25 8.35 16.64
CA ASP A 129 12.61 9.42 15.74
C ASP A 129 11.53 10.50 15.68
N ARG A 130 11.95 11.72 15.38
CA ARG A 130 11.02 12.80 15.06
C ARG A 130 10.47 12.68 13.65
N GLY A 131 9.25 13.18 13.45
CA GLY A 131 8.67 13.35 12.12
C GLY A 131 9.45 14.38 11.30
N VAL A 132 9.18 14.50 10.00
CA VAL A 132 9.92 15.43 9.12
C VAL A 132 9.87 16.89 9.62
N LEU A 133 8.78 17.27 10.31
CA LEU A 133 8.56 18.63 10.82
C LEU A 133 8.84 18.79 12.34
N GLY A 134 9.35 17.76 13.02
CA GLY A 134 9.47 17.72 14.50
C GLY A 134 10.89 17.71 15.02
#